data_AF-A0A8I1MNX9-F1
#
_entry.id   AF-A0A8I1MNX9-F1
#
_cell.length_a   1.000
_cell.length_b   1.000
_cell.length_c   1.000
_cell.angle_alpha   90.00
_cell.angle_beta   90.00
_cell.angle_gamma   90.00
#
_symmetry.space_group_name_H-M   'P 1'
#
loop_
_entity.id
_entity.type
_entity.pdbx_description
1 polymer ?
#
loop_
_entity_poly.entity_id
_entity_poly.type
_entity_poly.pdbx_seq_one_letter_code
_entity_poly.pdbx_strand_id
1 'polypeptide(L)'
;MFGAGMKRHFNIVGPQIRRLRNAVGWSQNQLAIKLQIVGMEHATRKKVCKIESREVWVSDDDLLFISRVLGADPKDLYPPKIFCARRLYEAICEAKASRYGFGFLALLSCPELGAWALQISGTVASV
;
A
#
# COMPACT_ATOMS: atom_id res chain seq x y z
N MET A 1 -12.50 -4.94 33.78
CA MET A 1 -12.68 -4.08 32.59
C MET A 1 -11.32 -3.91 31.93
N PHE A 2 -11.03 -4.66 30.86
CA PHE A 2 -9.77 -4.52 30.14
C PHE A 2 -9.76 -3.17 29.41
N GLY A 3 -8.81 -2.31 29.77
CA GLY A 3 -8.59 -1.04 29.09
C GLY A 3 -8.43 -1.28 27.59
N ALA A 4 -9.17 -0.52 26.78
CA ALA A 4 -9.05 -0.54 25.33
C ALA A 4 -7.62 -0.14 24.96
N GLY A 5 -6.75 -1.14 24.78
CA GLY A 5 -5.37 -0.95 24.39
C GLY A 5 -5.33 -0.20 23.06
N MET A 6 -4.70 0.97 23.04
CA MET A 6 -4.49 1.75 21.83
C MET A 6 -3.86 0.86 20.77
N LYS A 7 -4.62 0.56 19.69
CA LYS A 7 -4.19 -0.40 18.67
C LYS A 7 -2.95 0.17 17.96
N ARG A 8 -1.78 -0.36 18.29
CA ARG A 8 -0.51 0.04 17.66
C ARG A 8 -0.48 -0.47 16.22
N HIS A 9 -0.25 0.44 15.28
CA HIS A 9 -0.08 0.12 13.87
C HIS A 9 1.40 -0.15 13.56
N PHE A 10 1.71 -1.31 12.99
CA PHE A 10 3.09 -1.74 12.77
C PHE A 10 3.72 -1.08 11.55
N ASN A 11 2.97 -0.93 10.46
CA ASN A 11 3.45 -0.29 9.24
C ASN A 11 2.67 0.98 8.88
N ILE A 12 3.26 1.82 8.02
CA ILE A 12 2.68 3.08 7.52
C ILE A 12 2.17 2.98 6.07
N VAL A 13 2.51 1.89 5.39
CA VAL A 13 2.29 1.68 3.95
C VAL A 13 0.93 1.02 3.64
N GLY A 14 0.38 0.26 4.58
CA GLY A 14 -0.85 -0.53 4.42
C GLY A 14 -2.03 0.27 3.84
N PRO A 15 -2.31 1.50 4.32
CA PRO A 15 -3.36 2.34 3.75
C PRO A 15 -3.11 2.72 2.29
N GLN A 16 -1.87 2.97 1.87
CA GLN A 16 -1.56 3.28 0.47
C GLN A 16 -1.64 2.04 -0.41
N ILE A 17 -1.10 0.91 0.03
CA ILE A 17 -1.22 -0.38 -0.67
C ILE A 17 -2.70 -0.70 -0.92
N ARG A 18 -3.56 -0.51 0.09
CA ARG A 18 -5.01 -0.70 -0.05
C ARG A 18 -5.63 0.23 -1.09
N ARG A 19 -5.22 1.51 -1.12
CA ARG A 19 -5.72 2.50 -2.09
C ARG A 19 -5.31 2.15 -3.51
N LEU A 20 -4.02 1.87 -3.73
CA LEU A 20 -3.49 1.46 -5.02
C LEU A 20 -4.18 0.18 -5.51
N ARG A 21 -4.33 -0.83 -4.64
CA ARG A 21 -5.09 -2.05 -4.95
C ARG A 21 -6.54 -1.76 -5.34
N ASN A 22 -7.23 -0.90 -4.58
CA ASN A 22 -8.61 -0.53 -4.90
C ASN A 22 -8.71 0.26 -6.22
N ALA A 23 -7.73 1.11 -6.53
CA ALA A 23 -7.69 1.90 -7.76
C ALA A 23 -7.59 1.01 -9.01
N VAL A 24 -6.87 -0.11 -8.93
CA VAL A 24 -6.81 -1.13 -9.99
C VAL A 24 -7.95 -2.17 -9.90
N GLY A 25 -8.92 -1.99 -9.00
CA GLY A 25 -10.12 -2.83 -8.91
C GLY A 25 -9.89 -4.25 -8.37
N TRP A 26 -8.76 -4.53 -7.73
CA TRP A 26 -8.45 -5.89 -7.26
C TRP A 26 -8.93 -6.12 -5.83
N SER A 27 -9.39 -7.32 -5.52
CA SER A 27 -9.57 -7.82 -4.16
C SER A 27 -8.22 -8.15 -3.51
N GLN A 28 -8.19 -8.28 -2.17
CA GLN A 28 -6.99 -8.73 -1.44
C GLN A 28 -6.48 -10.10 -1.92
N ASN A 29 -7.40 -11.00 -2.34
CA ASN A 29 -7.02 -12.31 -2.84
C ASN A 29 -6.37 -12.21 -4.22
N GLN A 30 -6.87 -11.34 -5.09
CA GLN A 30 -6.25 -11.09 -6.40
C GLN A 30 -4.86 -10.49 -6.28
N LEU A 31 -4.63 -9.56 -5.33
CA LEU A 31 -3.27 -9.06 -5.06
C LEU A 31 -2.35 -10.19 -4.56
N ALA A 32 -2.83 -11.05 -3.66
CA ALA A 32 -2.05 -12.18 -3.17
C ALA A 32 -1.66 -13.14 -4.31
N ILE A 33 -2.60 -13.52 -5.17
CA ILE A 33 -2.36 -14.39 -6.33
C ILE A 33 -1.31 -13.75 -7.25
N LYS A 34 -1.41 -12.46 -7.55
CA LYS A 34 -0.43 -11.76 -8.41
C LYS A 34 0.96 -11.71 -7.80
N LEU A 35 1.06 -11.51 -6.47
CA LEU A 35 2.33 -11.60 -5.75
C LEU A 35 2.95 -13.00 -5.85
N GLN A 36 2.14 -14.06 -5.72
CA GLN A 36 2.61 -15.43 -5.90
C GLN A 36 3.13 -15.68 -7.33
N ILE A 37 2.42 -15.21 -8.36
CA ILE A 37 2.81 -15.36 -9.77
C ILE A 37 4.19 -14.75 -10.05
N VAL A 38 4.55 -13.64 -9.41
CA VAL A 38 5.87 -13.00 -9.59
C VAL A 38 6.97 -13.59 -8.69
N GLY A 39 6.67 -14.66 -7.94
CA GLY A 39 7.66 -15.38 -7.13
C GLY A 39 7.58 -15.16 -5.61
N MET A 40 6.62 -14.39 -5.09
CA MET A 40 6.38 -14.30 -3.64
C MET A 40 5.47 -15.45 -3.20
N GLU A 41 5.99 -16.67 -3.14
CA GLU A 41 5.22 -17.90 -2.89
C GLU A 41 4.37 -17.84 -1.61
N HIS A 42 4.91 -17.22 -0.56
CA HIS A 42 4.29 -17.09 0.76
C HIS A 42 3.26 -15.94 0.84
N ALA A 43 2.95 -15.26 -0.27
CA ALA A 43 1.89 -14.27 -0.31
C ALA A 43 0.50 -14.93 -0.19
N THR A 44 -0.24 -14.58 0.85
CA THR A 44 -1.61 -15.07 1.06
C THR A 44 -2.57 -13.90 1.21
N ARG A 45 -3.87 -14.11 0.93
CA ARG A 45 -4.92 -13.11 1.24
C ARG A 45 -4.81 -12.61 2.69
N LYS A 46 -4.50 -13.50 3.63
CA LYS A 46 -4.33 -13.16 5.05
C LYS A 46 -3.11 -12.26 5.29
N LYS A 47 -1.98 -12.52 4.62
CA LYS A 47 -0.80 -11.63 4.65
C LYS A 47 -1.17 -10.25 4.13
N VAL A 48 -1.80 -10.16 2.95
CA VAL A 48 -2.27 -8.88 2.36
C VAL A 48 -3.21 -8.15 3.31
N CYS A 49 -4.20 -8.84 3.89
CA CYS A 49 -5.15 -8.26 4.82
C CYS A 49 -4.45 -7.65 6.05
N LYS A 50 -3.50 -8.38 6.66
CA LYS A 50 -2.72 -7.90 7.80
C LYS A 50 -1.83 -6.71 7.45
N ILE A 51 -1.24 -6.70 6.25
CA ILE A 51 -0.45 -5.56 5.77
C ILE A 51 -1.35 -4.32 5.68
N GLU A 52 -2.48 -4.43 5.00
CA GLU A 52 -3.43 -3.32 4.80
C GLU A 52 -4.08 -2.83 6.10
N SER A 53 -4.34 -3.73 7.05
CA SER A 53 -4.85 -3.39 8.38
C SER A 53 -3.76 -2.89 9.33
N ARG A 54 -2.49 -2.91 8.89
CA ARG A 54 -1.29 -2.51 9.65
C ARG A 54 -1.03 -3.35 10.90
N GLU A 55 -1.39 -4.62 10.84
CA GLU A 55 -1.22 -5.61 11.90
C GLU A 55 0.12 -6.35 11.83
N VAL A 56 0.93 -6.10 10.79
CA VAL A 56 2.28 -6.66 10.63
C VAL A 56 3.25 -5.59 10.12
N TRP A 57 4.54 -5.80 10.38
CA TRP A 57 5.60 -5.11 9.65
C TRP A 57 5.64 -5.59 8.20
N VAL A 58 6.22 -4.77 7.34
CA VAL A 58 6.45 -5.08 5.92
C VAL A 58 7.95 -4.99 5.72
N SER A 59 8.55 -6.05 5.20
CA SER A 59 9.98 -6.06 4.86
C SER A 59 10.25 -5.23 3.60
N ASP A 60 11.51 -4.94 3.35
CA ASP A 60 11.95 -4.18 2.17
C ASP A 60 11.70 -4.95 0.86
N ASP A 61 11.97 -6.25 0.83
CA ASP A 61 11.63 -7.13 -0.29
C ASP A 61 10.11 -7.18 -0.56
N ASP A 62 9.29 -7.26 0.49
CA ASP A 62 7.83 -7.21 0.39
C ASP A 62 7.37 -5.95 -0.37
N LEU A 63 7.99 -4.80 -0.08
CA LEU A 63 7.67 -3.54 -0.75
C LEU A 63 8.03 -3.57 -2.24
N LEU A 64 9.15 -4.19 -2.62
CA LEU A 64 9.57 -4.31 -4.02
C LEU A 64 8.63 -5.20 -4.83
N PHE A 65 8.17 -6.31 -4.25
CA PHE A 65 7.18 -7.16 -4.92
C PHE A 65 5.83 -6.44 -5.04
N ILE A 66 5.39 -5.75 -4.00
CA ILE A 66 4.11 -5.03 -3.99
C ILE A 66 4.13 -3.88 -4.99
N SER A 67 5.21 -3.09 -5.06
CA SER A 67 5.33 -2.00 -6.03
C SER A 67 5.30 -2.53 -7.46
N ARG A 68 6.05 -3.61 -7.74
CA ARG A 68 6.09 -4.27 -9.06
C ARG A 68 4.71 -4.79 -9.48
N VAL A 69 4.00 -5.47 -8.59
CA VAL A 69 2.68 -6.04 -8.90
C VAL A 69 1.61 -4.97 -9.09
N LEU A 70 1.67 -3.88 -8.33
CA LEU A 70 0.73 -2.77 -8.46
C LEU A 70 1.10 -1.80 -9.59
N GLY A 71 2.28 -1.95 -10.22
CA GLY A 71 2.76 -1.04 -11.24
C GLY A 71 3.00 0.37 -10.73
N ALA A 72 3.46 0.50 -9.47
CA ALA A 72 3.67 1.79 -8.80
C ALA A 72 5.16 1.98 -8.46
N ASP A 73 5.60 3.23 -8.30
CA ASP A 73 6.93 3.51 -7.77
C ASP A 73 6.98 3.11 -6.28
N PRO A 74 8.08 2.55 -5.76
CA PRO A 74 8.20 2.24 -4.33
C PRO A 74 7.82 3.40 -3.40
N LYS A 75 8.04 4.66 -3.81
CA LYS A 75 7.65 5.86 -3.05
C LYS A 75 6.13 6.00 -2.91
N ASP A 76 5.35 5.54 -3.88
CA ASP A 76 3.88 5.61 -3.87
C ASP A 76 3.27 4.71 -2.79
N LEU A 77 4.01 3.72 -2.29
CA LEU A 77 3.59 2.87 -1.18
C LEU A 77 3.58 3.62 0.16
N TYR A 78 4.23 4.78 0.25
CA TYR A 78 4.34 5.57 1.47
C TYR A 78 3.37 6.76 1.46
N PRO A 79 2.91 7.21 2.64
CA PRO A 79 2.16 8.46 2.73
C PRO A 79 2.97 9.66 2.17
N PRO A 80 2.44 10.43 1.20
CA PRO A 80 3.19 11.52 0.56
C PRO A 80 3.76 12.55 1.52
N LYS A 81 3.04 12.86 2.61
CA LYS A 81 3.48 13.82 3.63
C LYS A 81 4.77 13.44 4.34
N ILE A 82 5.17 12.17 4.33
CA ILE A 82 6.40 11.72 5.02
C ILE A 82 7.64 12.28 4.33
N PHE A 83 7.63 12.40 3.00
CA PHE A 83 8.80 12.88 2.24
C PHE A 83 9.02 14.39 2.35
N CYS A 84 7.96 15.17 2.59
CA CYS A 84 8.04 16.63 2.74
C CYS A 84 8.03 17.09 4.21
N ALA A 85 8.03 16.16 5.17
CA ALA A 85 7.94 16.51 6.58
C ALA A 85 9.25 17.09 7.10
N ARG A 86 9.20 18.32 7.64
CA ARG A 86 10.33 18.95 8.35
C ARG A 86 10.83 18.08 9.52
N ARG A 87 9.92 17.38 10.19
CA ARG A 87 10.21 16.45 11.30
C ARG A 87 9.70 15.06 10.97
N LEU A 88 10.56 14.25 10.35
CA LEU A 88 10.22 12.92 9.85
C LEU A 88 9.62 11.99 10.92
N TYR A 89 10.22 11.98 12.12
CA TYR A 89 9.74 11.16 13.23
C TYR A 89 8.28 11.43 13.58
N GLU A 90 7.91 12.71 13.68
CA GLU A 90 6.54 13.13 14.03
C GLU A 90 5.57 12.72 12.92
N ALA A 91 5.93 12.93 11.65
CA ALA A 91 5.10 12.50 10.53
C ALA A 91 4.88 10.97 10.51
N ILE A 92 5.88 10.18 10.87
CA ILE A 92 5.74 8.71 11.01
C ILE A 92 4.82 8.38 12.18
N CYS A 93 4.98 9.03 13.33
CA CYS A 93 4.10 8.85 14.50
C CYS A 93 2.65 9.20 14.16
N GLU A 94 2.40 10.32 13.49
CA GLU A 94 1.08 10.74 13.01
C GLU A 94 0.48 9.75 12.00
N ALA A 95 1.28 9.29 11.04
CA ALA A 95 0.85 8.29 10.06
C ALA A 95 0.44 6.98 10.73
N LYS A 96 1.16 6.57 11.78
CA LYS A 96 0.81 5.40 12.60
C LYS A 96 -0.40 5.65 13.48
N ALA A 97 -0.59 6.85 14.03
CA ALA A 97 -1.74 7.18 14.88
C ALA A 97 -3.06 7.32 14.09
N SER A 98 -3.00 7.71 12.81
CA SER A 98 -4.20 7.88 11.99
C SER A 98 -4.92 6.56 11.72
N ARG A 99 -6.23 6.48 12.01
CA ARG A 99 -7.08 5.31 11.74
C ARG A 99 -7.20 4.95 10.26
N TYR A 100 -7.08 5.94 9.36
CA TYR A 100 -7.23 5.76 7.91
C TYR A 100 -5.92 5.98 7.14
N GLY A 101 -4.82 6.30 7.85
CA GLY A 101 -3.61 6.87 7.25
C GLY A 101 -3.83 8.32 6.80
N PHE A 102 -2.90 8.90 6.04
CA PHE A 102 -3.07 10.24 5.48
C PHE A 102 -4.16 10.19 4.40
N GLY A 103 -5.36 10.70 4.70
CA GLY A 103 -6.54 10.64 3.84
C GLY A 103 -6.59 11.79 2.82
N PHE A 104 -6.62 11.42 1.54
CA PHE A 104 -7.59 11.88 0.52
C PHE A 104 -7.90 13.38 0.35
N LEU A 105 -6.90 14.26 0.41
CA LEU A 105 -6.96 15.53 -0.33
C LEU A 105 -5.92 15.62 -1.45
N ALA A 106 -5.14 14.55 -1.68
CA ALA A 106 -4.14 14.50 -2.74
C ALA A 106 -4.68 13.98 -4.09
N LEU A 107 -5.92 13.46 -4.14
CA LEU A 107 -6.49 12.94 -5.40
C LEU A 107 -6.89 14.06 -6.38
N LEU A 108 -6.92 15.32 -5.95
CA LEU A 108 -7.19 16.48 -6.80
C LEU A 108 -5.91 17.17 -7.31
N SER A 109 -4.72 16.66 -6.99
CA SER A 109 -3.45 17.35 -7.31
C SER A 109 -2.52 16.57 -8.24
N CYS A 110 -2.86 15.33 -8.64
CA CYS A 110 -2.01 14.53 -9.51
C CYS A 110 -2.80 14.03 -10.75
N PRO A 111 -2.70 14.72 -11.90
CA PRO A 111 -3.27 14.28 -13.18
C PRO A 111 -2.69 12.93 -13.66
N GLU A 112 -1.50 12.57 -13.18
CA GLU A 112 -0.70 11.44 -13.64
C GLU A 112 -1.29 10.05 -13.30
N LEU A 113 -2.16 9.93 -12.29
CA LEU A 113 -2.75 8.63 -11.93
C LEU A 113 -3.80 8.14 -12.95
N GLY A 114 -4.35 9.03 -13.78
CA GLY A 114 -5.25 8.65 -14.87
C GLY A 114 -4.52 8.03 -16.08
N ALA A 115 -3.25 8.39 -16.29
CA ALA A 115 -2.47 7.93 -17.45
C ALA A 115 -1.99 6.46 -17.30
N TRP A 116 -1.64 6.04 -16.08
CA TRP A 116 -1.14 4.68 -15.82
C TRP A 116 -2.21 3.59 -15.94
N ALA A 117 -3.49 3.91 -15.74
CA ALA A 117 -4.58 2.97 -15.89
C ALA A 117 -4.75 2.45 -17.34
N LEU A 118 -4.30 3.22 -18.34
CA LEU A 118 -4.41 2.84 -19.76
C LEU A 118 -3.26 1.95 -20.26
N GLN A 119 -2.09 1.93 -19.60
CA GLN A 119 -0.95 1.12 -20.06
C GLN A 119 -0.97 -0.35 -19.60
N ILE A 120 -1.73 -0.71 -18.55
CA ILE A 120 -1.80 -2.09 -18.07
C ILE A 120 -2.60 -3.01 -19.02
N SER A 121 -3.45 -2.45 -19.88
CA SER A 121 -4.21 -3.25 -20.85
C SER A 121 -3.38 -3.76 -22.03
N GLY A 122 -2.16 -3.25 -22.25
CA GLY A 122 -1.35 -3.59 -23.43
C GLY A 122 -0.40 -4.78 -23.24
N THR A 123 0.11 -5.01 -22.03
CA THR A 123 1.23 -5.95 -21.83
C THR A 123 0.79 -7.39 -21.52
N VAL A 124 -0.49 -7.62 -21.17
CA VAL A 124 -0.99 -8.97 -20.83
C VAL A 124 -1.51 -9.72 -22.06
N ALA A 125 -1.46 -9.12 -23.26
CA ALA A 125 -1.92 -9.75 -24.51
C ALA A 125 -0.79 -10.41 -25.34
N SER A 126 0.45 -10.44 -24.85
CA SER A 126 1.60 -10.91 -25.65
C SER A 126 2.47 -11.99 -24.97
N VAL A 127 1.88 -12.85 -24.14
CA VAL A 127 2.52 -14.10 -23.68
C VAL A 127 1.54 -15.25 -23.81
#